data_AF-A0A834WB61-F1
#
_entry.id   AF-A0A834WB61-F1
#
_cell.length_a   1.000
_cell.length_b   1.000
_cell.length_c   1.000
_cell.angle_alpha   90.00
_cell.angle_beta   90.00
_cell.angle_gamma   90.00
#
_symmetry.space_group_name_H-M   'P 1'
#
loop_
_entity.id
_entity.type
_entity.pdbx_description
1 polymer ?
#
loop_
_entity_poly.entity_id
_entity_poly.type
_entity_poly.pdbx_seq_one_letter_code
_entity_poly.pdbx_strand_id
1 'polypeptide(L)' 'MADMTRFDSEAASAMVKELRVTFGSGKTQSYGWRVSQLESIMKLTDHHQQEIVQALQSDLSKPETEAFVHESLSKT' A
#
# COMPACT_ATOMS: atom_id res chain seq x y z
N MET A 1 -21.51 -5.79 -9.23
CA MET A 1 -20.37 -6.40 -9.94
C MET A 1 -19.36 -5.30 -10.13
N ALA A 2 -18.22 -5.36 -9.44
CA ALA A 2 -17.17 -4.35 -9.61
C ALA A 2 -16.67 -4.40 -11.06
N ASP A 3 -16.57 -3.25 -11.71
CA ASP A 3 -15.90 -3.10 -12.99
C ASP A 3 -14.43 -3.50 -12.76
N MET A 4 -14.08 -4.69 -13.22
CA MET A 4 -12.74 -5.26 -13.09
C MET A 4 -11.93 -4.85 -14.31
N THR A 5 -11.83 -3.53 -14.52
CA THR A 5 -11.00 -2.97 -15.57
C THR A 5 -9.57 -3.42 -15.31
N ARG A 6 -9.07 -4.32 -16.16
CA ARG A 6 -7.76 -4.95 -15.96
C ARG A 6 -6.69 -3.88 -16.16
N PHE A 7 -5.76 -3.77 -15.21
CA PHE A 7 -4.58 -2.92 -15.37
C PHE A 7 -3.72 -3.45 -16.53
N ASP A 8 -3.69 -2.72 -17.64
CA ASP A 8 -3.02 -3.10 -18.89
C ASP A 8 -1.72 -2.31 -19.10
N SER A 9 -1.05 -2.55 -20.24
CA SER A 9 0.24 -1.94 -20.55
C SER A 9 0.16 -0.43 -20.78
N GLU A 10 -0.96 0.06 -21.31
CA GLU A 10 -1.16 1.49 -21.56
C GLU A 10 -1.37 2.24 -20.24
N ALA A 11 -2.24 1.71 -19.37
CA ALA A 11 -2.46 2.22 -18.02
C ALA A 11 -1.16 2.21 -17.19
N ALA A 12 -0.37 1.13 -17.27
CA ALA A 12 0.91 1.04 -16.59
C ALA A 12 1.92 2.09 -17.08
N SER A 13 2.01 2.30 -18.40
CA SER A 13 2.91 3.30 -18.99
C SER A 13 2.54 4.72 -18.56
N ALA A 14 1.24 5.04 -18.55
CA ALA A 14 0.72 6.33 -18.10
C ALA A 14 1.06 6.58 -16.62
N MET A 15 0.79 5.61 -15.73
CA MET A 15 1.13 5.70 -14.31
C MET A 15 2.63 5.93 -14.08
N VAL A 16 3.49 5.16 -14.75
CA VAL A 16 4.95 5.31 -14.61
C VAL A 16 5.43 6.68 -15.09
N LYS A 17 4.84 7.23 -16.15
CA LYS A 17 5.15 8.57 -16.64
C LYS A 17 4.87 9.63 -15.57
N GLU A 18 3.73 9.56 -14.90
CA GLU A 18 3.36 10.50 -13.83
C GLU A 18 4.27 10.37 -12.59
N LEU A 19 4.61 9.15 -12.21
CA LEU A 19 5.55 8.89 -11.11
C LEU A 19 6.94 9.47 -11.41
N ARG A 20 7.43 9.35 -12.65
CA ARG A 20 8.70 9.95 -13.09
C ARG A 20 8.68 11.47 -13.02
N VAL A 21 7.57 12.10 -13.44
CA VAL A 21 7.40 13.56 -13.31
C VAL A 21 7.44 13.98 -11.85
N THR A 22 6.71 13.27 -10.98
CA THR A 22 6.69 13.56 -9.53
C THR A 22 8.08 13.42 -8.90
N PHE A 23 8.81 12.36 -9.22
CA PHE A 23 10.18 12.17 -8.75
C PHE A 23 11.12 13.26 -9.28
N GLY A 24 11.06 13.53 -10.59
CA GLY A 24 11.89 14.55 -11.26
C GLY A 24 11.65 15.97 -10.74
N SER A 25 10.48 16.24 -10.15
CA SER A 25 10.19 17.53 -9.49
C SER A 25 10.99 17.78 -8.20
N GLY A 26 11.68 16.77 -7.65
CA GLY A 26 12.39 16.86 -6.37
C GLY A 26 11.49 16.79 -5.14
N LYS A 27 10.16 16.66 -5.29
CA LYS A 27 9.19 16.55 -4.18
C LYS A 27 9.57 15.47 -3.16
N THR A 28 10.10 14.34 -3.64
CA THR A 28 10.47 13.18 -2.83
C THR A 28 11.83 13.30 -2.15
N GLN A 29 12.61 14.36 -2.44
CA GLN A 29 13.96 14.54 -1.94
C GLN A 29 14.00 15.03 -0.50
N SER A 30 12.99 15.76 -0.03
CA SER A 30 13.02 16.33 1.31
C SER A 30 12.90 15.23 2.36
N TYR A 31 13.67 15.35 3.45
CA TYR A 31 13.58 14.43 4.58
C TYR A 31 12.18 14.43 5.20
N GLY A 32 11.60 15.62 5.40
CA GLY A 32 10.25 15.76 5.95
C GLY A 32 9.17 15.08 5.11
N TRP A 33 9.28 15.14 3.77
CA TRP A 33 8.36 14.39 2.90
C TRP A 33 8.51 12.88 3.07
N ARG A 34 9.74 12.36 3.14
CA ARG A 34 9.95 10.91 3.36
C ARG A 34 9.38 10.45 4.69
N VAL A 35 9.60 11.23 5.76
CA VAL A 35 9.02 10.94 7.08
C VAL A 35 7.50 10.93 7.01
N SER A 36 6.89 11.95 6.42
CA SER A 36 5.42 12.02 6.34
C SER A 36 4.82 10.86 5.53
N GLN A 37 5.50 10.39 4.47
CA GLN A 37 5.05 9.20 3.74
C GLN A 37 5.13 7.92 4.58
N LEU A 38 6.19 7.74 5.36
CA LEU A 38 6.32 6.58 6.25
C LEU A 38 5.23 6.59 7.33
N GLU A 39 4.98 7.75 7.95
CA GLU A 39 3.88 7.92 8.91
C GLU A 39 2.52 7.63 8.29
N SER A 40 2.29 8.05 7.05
CA SER A 40 1.06 7.74 6.31
C SER A 40 0.91 6.25 6.04
N ILE A 41 1.99 5.53 5.71
CA ILE A 41 1.95 4.07 5.51
C ILE A 41 1.61 3.36 6.83
N MET A 42 2.22 3.77 7.95
CA MET A 42 1.89 3.20 9.26
C MET A 42 0.41 3.42 9.62
N LYS A 43 -0.11 4.64 9.41
CA LYS A 43 -1.53 4.94 9.65
C LYS A 43 -2.45 4.11 8.76
N LEU A 44 -2.07 3.88 7.50
CA LEU A 44 -2.83 3.04 6.58
C LEU A 44 -2.88 1.60 7.09
N THR A 45 -1.75 1.03 7.50
CA THR A 45 -1.70 -0.36 8.00
C THR A 45 -2.48 -0.53 9.30
N ASP A 46 -2.41 0.46 10.20
CA ASP A 46 -3.16 0.44 11.46
C ASP A 46 -4.68 0.53 11.21
N HIS A 47 -5.10 1.42 10.31
CA HIS A 47 -6.51 1.64 10.00
C HIS A 47 -7.14 0.43 9.28
N HIS A 48 -6.40 -0.22 8.38
CA HIS A 48 -6.89 -1.32 7.57
C HIS A 48 -6.43 -2.71 8.08
N GLN A 49 -5.97 -2.79 9.34
CA GLN A 49 -5.40 -4.00 9.91
C GLN A 49 -6.34 -5.23 9.80
N GLN A 50 -7.62 -5.05 10.14
CA GLN A 50 -8.61 -6.13 10.08
C GLN A 50 -8.91 -6.54 8.64
N GLU A 51 -8.97 -5.57 7.71
CA GLU A 51 -9.20 -5.84 6.29
C GLU A 51 -8.03 -6.65 5.70
N ILE A 52 -6.79 -6.32 6.06
CA ILE A 52 -5.59 -7.07 5.67
C ILE A 52 -5.66 -8.51 6.19
N VAL A 53 -6.00 -8.70 7.46
CA VAL A 53 -6.12 -10.04 8.06
C VAL A 53 -7.22 -10.86 7.39
N GLN A 54 -8.38 -10.26 7.11
CA GLN A 54 -9.48 -10.91 6.39
C GLN A 54 -9.10 -11.28 4.96
N ALA A 55 -8.39 -10.40 4.25
CA ALA A 55 -7.89 -10.70 2.91
C ALA A 55 -6.91 -11.88 2.92
N LEU A 56 -5.96 -11.91 3.87
CA LEU A 56 -5.01 -13.02 4.03
C LEU A 56 -5.71 -14.36 4.33
N GLN A 57 -6.76 -14.34 5.16
CA GLN A 57 -7.57 -15.52 5.41
C GLN A 57 -8.37 -15.95 4.17
N SER A 58 -8.93 -15.01 3.41
CA SER A 58 -9.69 -15.29 2.18
C SER A 58 -8.81 -15.85 1.07
N ASP A 59 -7.66 -15.22 0.82
CA ASP A 59 -6.82 -15.52 -0.34
C ASP A 59 -5.90 -16.71 -0.08
N LEU A 60 -5.37 -16.83 1.14
CA LEU A 60 -4.32 -17.78 1.48
C LEU A 60 -4.74 -18.80 2.56
N SER A 61 -5.97 -18.69 3.09
CA SER A 61 -6.41 -19.48 4.25
C SER A 61 -5.50 -19.34 5.48
N LYS A 62 -4.76 -18.22 5.59
CA LYS A 62 -3.82 -17.97 6.69
C LYS A 62 -4.60 -17.69 7.98
N PRO A 63 -4.35 -18.42 9.09
CA PRO A 63 -5.05 -18.21 10.35
C PRO A 63 -4.94 -16.77 10.85
N GLU A 64 -6.03 -16.24 11.41
CA GLU A 64 -6.14 -14.85 11.88
C GLU A 64 -4.97 -14.41 12.77
N THR A 65 -4.62 -15.22 13.78
CA THR A 65 -3.52 -14.90 14.70
C THR A 65 -2.17 -14.79 13.99
N GLU A 66 -1.91 -15.66 13.02
CA GLU A 66 -0.67 -15.63 12.24
C GLU A 66 -0.64 -14.42 11.29
N ALA A 67 -1.74 -14.15 10.60
CA ALA A 67 -1.89 -12.97 9.75
C ALA A 67 -1.69 -11.68 10.54
N PHE A 68 -2.26 -11.60 11.74
CA PHE A 68 -2.09 -10.45 12.62
C PHE A 68 -0.64 -10.25 13.04
N VAL A 69 0.00 -11.28 13.62
CA VAL A 69 1.34 -11.15 14.20
C VAL A 69 2.42 -10.91 13.13
N HIS A 70 2.31 -11.54 11.96
CA HIS A 70 3.37 -11.49 10.95
C HIS A 70 3.23 -10.31 9.97
N GLU A 71 2.01 -9.88 9.65
CA GLU A 71 1.79 -8.97 8.50
C GLU A 71 1.19 -7.62 8.91
N SER A 72 0.40 -7.57 9.99
CA SER A 72 -0.39 -6.36 10.30
C SER A 72 -0.08 -5.73 11.67
N LEU A 73 0.64 -6.43 12.55
CA LEU A 73 1.07 -5.90 13.83
C LEU A 73 2.08 -4.75 13.64
N SER A 74 1.60 -3.53 13.82
CA SER A 74 2.43 -2.33 13.92
C SER A 74 2.97 -2.20 15.35
N LYS A 75 4.29 -2.00 15.50
CA LYS A 75 4.89 -1.70 16.80
C LYS A 75 4.73 -0.19 17.06
N THR A 76 3.95 0.14 18.08
CA THR A 76 3.83 1.50 18.62
C THR A 76 5.13 1.96 19.28
#